data_AF-A0A1V5QSP0-F1
#
_entry.id   AF-A0A1V5QSP0-F1
#
_cell.length_a   1.000
_cell.length_b   1.000
_cell.length_c   1.000
_cell.angle_alpha   90.00
_cell.angle_beta   90.00
_cell.angle_gamma   90.00
#
_symmetry.space_group_name_H-M   'P 1'
#
loop_
_entity.id
_entity.type
_entity.pdbx_description
1 polymer ?
#
loop_
_entity_poly.entity_id
_entity_poly.type
_entity_poly.pdbx_seq_one_letter_code
_entity_poly.pdbx_strand_id
1 'polypeptide(L)'
;MLTELALDYPLPKLLLEHRSLSKLKGTYTDKLPRMVNPATGRVHTHFSQATVVTGRLASSDPNLQNIPVRSEEGRRIRTAFIAPQGCSLVSADYSQIELRIMAHLSEDKRLLEAFLQGEDVHRATAAEIFGVTPLEVGPDQRRVAKTINFGLIYGMSAFGLARQLGLERSAAQTYIERYFARYPGVARYMEAARETARQQGYVETAFGRRLWFPDIKASQAGRRQGAERAAINAPMQGTAADLIKLAMIAVQGWLEREKLASTLILQVHDELILEVPDAELAQVRLELPRLMTQVTRLSVPLVAEVGVGPNWEAAH
;
A
#
# COMPACT_ATOMS: atom_id res chain seq x y z
N MET A 1 -20.65 -14.62 -9.62
CA MET A 1 -20.58 -13.15 -9.50
C MET A 1 -20.52 -12.50 -10.88
N LEU A 2 -20.92 -11.22 -11.06
CA LEU A 2 -20.84 -10.55 -12.37
C LEU A 2 -19.42 -10.58 -12.97
N THR A 3 -18.39 -10.53 -12.13
CA THR A 3 -16.97 -10.62 -12.53
C THR A 3 -16.58 -11.97 -13.12
N GLU A 4 -17.16 -13.07 -12.64
CA GLU A 4 -16.91 -14.42 -13.19
C GLU A 4 -17.62 -14.56 -14.53
N LEU A 5 -18.88 -14.12 -14.63
CA LEU A 5 -19.62 -14.15 -15.88
C LEU A 5 -19.01 -13.24 -16.95
N ALA A 6 -18.32 -12.16 -16.57
CA ALA A 6 -17.67 -11.25 -17.50
C ALA A 6 -16.47 -11.85 -18.23
N LEU A 7 -15.96 -13.02 -17.80
CA LEU A 7 -14.92 -13.76 -18.51
C LEU A 7 -15.46 -14.33 -19.83
N ASP A 8 -16.70 -14.84 -19.80
CA ASP A 8 -17.30 -15.58 -20.92
C ASP A 8 -18.43 -14.80 -21.62
N TYR A 9 -19.06 -13.84 -20.94
CA TYR A 9 -20.26 -13.16 -21.42
C TYR A 9 -20.06 -11.63 -21.58
N PRO A 10 -20.48 -11.05 -22.72
CA PRO A 10 -20.27 -9.62 -23.01
C PRO A 10 -21.15 -8.68 -22.16
N LEU A 11 -22.39 -9.06 -21.84
CA LEU A 11 -23.30 -8.20 -21.07
C LEU A 11 -22.81 -7.92 -19.63
N PRO A 12 -22.39 -8.94 -18.83
CA PRO A 12 -21.79 -8.70 -17.51
C PRO A 12 -20.55 -7.81 -17.56
N LYS A 13 -19.71 -7.93 -18.60
CA LYS A 13 -18.54 -7.07 -18.82
C LYS A 13 -18.96 -5.61 -19.00
N LEU A 14 -19.91 -5.33 -19.88
CA LEU A 14 -20.44 -3.97 -20.10
C LEU A 14 -21.09 -3.39 -18.84
N LEU A 15 -21.81 -4.20 -18.05
CA LEU A 15 -22.41 -3.74 -16.80
C LEU A 15 -21.34 -3.34 -15.76
N LEU A 16 -20.24 -4.09 -15.66
CA LEU A 16 -19.13 -3.76 -14.76
C LEU A 16 -18.41 -2.47 -15.20
N GLU A 17 -18.16 -2.33 -16.49
CA GLU A 17 -17.56 -1.14 -17.08
C GLU A 17 -18.44 0.10 -16.84
N HIS A 18 -19.74 0.02 -17.16
CA HIS A 18 -20.70 1.08 -16.89
C HIS A 18 -20.72 1.50 -15.42
N ARG A 19 -20.74 0.54 -14.48
CA ARG A 19 -20.70 0.82 -13.03
C ARG A 19 -19.41 1.54 -12.64
N SER A 20 -18.27 1.11 -13.16
CA SER A 20 -16.97 1.73 -12.90
C SER A 20 -16.95 3.18 -13.38
N LEU A 21 -17.33 3.41 -14.64
CA LEU A 21 -17.35 4.73 -15.26
C LEU A 21 -18.34 5.69 -14.60
N SER A 22 -19.56 5.22 -14.33
CA SER A 22 -20.59 6.02 -13.63
C SER A 22 -20.11 6.43 -12.23
N LYS A 23 -19.46 5.51 -11.50
CA LYS A 23 -18.89 5.81 -10.19
C LYS A 23 -17.78 6.86 -10.31
N LEU A 24 -16.83 6.70 -11.23
CA LEU A 24 -15.73 7.64 -11.44
C LEU A 24 -16.24 9.04 -11.80
N LYS A 25 -17.18 9.12 -12.75
CA LYS A 25 -17.80 10.38 -13.16
C LYS A 25 -18.48 11.09 -11.99
N GLY A 26 -19.39 10.39 -11.30
CA GLY A 26 -20.16 10.98 -10.20
C GLY A 26 -19.35 11.26 -8.94
N THR A 27 -18.24 10.55 -8.72
CA THR A 27 -17.38 10.75 -7.53
C THR A 27 -16.32 11.82 -7.75
N TYR A 28 -15.73 11.88 -8.95
CA TYR A 28 -14.58 12.75 -9.22
C TYR A 28 -14.89 13.79 -10.31
N THR A 29 -15.21 13.36 -11.53
CA THR A 29 -15.34 14.27 -12.69
C THR A 29 -16.35 15.39 -12.45
N ASP A 30 -17.52 15.07 -11.91
CA ASP A 30 -18.58 16.06 -11.67
C ASP A 30 -18.36 16.88 -10.39
N LYS A 31 -17.66 16.30 -9.40
CA LYS A 31 -17.52 16.88 -8.05
C LYS A 31 -16.27 17.74 -7.90
N LEU A 32 -15.12 17.31 -8.40
CA LEU A 32 -13.84 18.00 -8.23
C LEU A 32 -13.90 19.47 -8.67
N PRO A 33 -14.46 19.83 -9.84
CA PRO A 33 -14.56 21.23 -10.24
C PRO A 33 -15.41 22.09 -9.28
N ARG A 34 -16.40 21.48 -8.61
CA ARG A 34 -17.27 22.16 -7.64
C ARG A 34 -16.63 22.30 -6.25
N MET A 35 -15.54 21.58 -5.99
CA MET A 35 -14.80 21.61 -4.72
C MET A 35 -13.67 22.65 -4.73
N VAL A 36 -13.47 23.38 -5.83
CA VAL A 36 -12.46 24.44 -5.92
C VAL A 36 -12.88 25.60 -5.01
N ASN A 37 -12.03 25.93 -4.04
CA ASN A 37 -12.25 27.04 -3.14
C ASN A 37 -12.01 28.38 -3.89
N PRO A 38 -13.01 29.27 -4.00
CA PRO A 38 -12.89 30.52 -4.76
C PRO A 38 -11.79 31.46 -4.28
N ALA A 39 -11.42 31.43 -3.00
CA ALA A 39 -10.41 32.32 -2.44
C ALA A 39 -8.98 31.89 -2.79
N THR A 40 -8.76 30.60 -3.07
CA THR A 40 -7.42 30.05 -3.33
C THR A 40 -7.25 29.50 -4.75
N GLY A 41 -8.36 29.23 -5.45
CA GLY A 41 -8.35 28.53 -6.73
C GLY A 41 -7.94 27.05 -6.62
N ARG A 42 -7.90 26.48 -5.42
CA ARG A 42 -7.43 25.10 -5.15
C ARG A 42 -8.49 24.25 -4.48
N VAL A 43 -8.35 22.93 -4.59
CA VAL A 43 -9.12 21.95 -3.83
C VAL A 43 -8.41 21.67 -2.50
N HIS A 44 -9.15 21.70 -1.39
CA HIS A 44 -8.63 21.46 -0.04
C HIS A 44 -9.26 20.17 0.51
N THR A 45 -8.54 19.05 0.43
CA THR A 45 -9.00 17.78 1.01
C THR A 45 -8.94 17.81 2.53
N HIS A 46 -9.77 17.00 3.18
CA HIS A 46 -9.75 16.81 4.62
C HIS A 46 -9.01 15.52 4.98
N PHE A 47 -7.92 15.63 5.74
CA PHE A 47 -7.21 14.47 6.31
C PHE A 47 -7.64 14.23 7.75
N SER A 48 -8.30 13.09 8.00
CA SER A 48 -8.59 12.65 9.36
C SER A 48 -7.45 11.81 9.92
N GLN A 49 -6.88 12.28 11.04
CA GLN A 49 -5.75 11.63 11.72
C GLN A 49 -6.19 10.53 12.70
N ALA A 50 -7.43 10.56 13.20
CA ALA A 50 -7.92 9.73 14.30
C ALA A 50 -9.11 8.82 13.93
N THR A 51 -9.31 8.52 12.65
CA THR A 51 -10.43 7.66 12.19
C THR A 51 -10.03 6.21 11.92
N VAL A 52 -8.86 5.97 11.31
CA VAL A 52 -8.49 4.61 10.90
C VAL A 52 -7.81 3.89 12.07
N VAL A 53 -8.30 2.70 12.43
CA VAL A 53 -7.79 1.90 13.55
C VAL A 53 -6.30 1.60 13.42
N THR A 54 -5.81 1.36 12.20
CA THR A 54 -4.39 1.13 11.91
C THR A 54 -3.52 2.38 11.98
N GLY A 55 -4.11 3.56 12.19
CA GLY A 55 -3.38 4.82 12.29
C GLY A 55 -3.03 5.45 10.95
N ARG A 56 -3.47 4.89 9.81
CA ARG A 56 -3.38 5.59 8.51
C ARG A 56 -4.20 6.88 8.52
N LEU A 57 -3.78 7.86 7.74
CA LEU A 57 -4.64 9.02 7.45
C LEU A 57 -5.80 8.55 6.56
N ALA A 58 -6.99 9.10 6.79
CA ALA A 58 -8.11 8.98 5.86
C ALA A 58 -8.33 10.32 5.16
N SER A 59 -8.70 10.30 3.89
CA SER A 59 -8.99 11.51 3.10
C SER A 59 -10.48 11.58 2.74
N SER A 60 -11.08 12.76 2.85
CA SER A 60 -12.43 13.05 2.37
C SER A 60 -12.51 14.42 1.68
N ASP A 61 -13.58 14.60 0.90
CA ASP A 61 -13.95 15.87 0.25
C ASP A 61 -12.81 16.59 -0.51
N PRO A 62 -12.19 15.95 -1.51
CA PRO A 62 -12.43 14.60 -2.05
C PRO A 62 -11.57 13.53 -1.35
N ASN A 63 -11.98 12.26 -1.43
CA ASN A 63 -11.13 11.14 -1.02
C ASN A 63 -10.12 10.81 -2.13
N LEU A 64 -8.89 11.30 -1.98
CA LEU A 64 -7.83 11.13 -2.98
C LEU A 64 -7.16 9.75 -2.94
N GLN A 65 -7.33 9.00 -1.85
CA GLN A 65 -6.82 7.63 -1.69
C GLN A 65 -7.59 6.61 -2.54
N ASN A 66 -8.78 6.97 -3.01
CA ASN A 66 -9.66 6.07 -3.76
C ASN A 66 -9.62 6.31 -5.28
N ILE A 67 -8.76 7.20 -5.78
CA ILE A 67 -8.62 7.41 -7.23
C ILE A 67 -7.86 6.21 -7.81
N PRO A 68 -8.45 5.42 -8.74
CA PRO A 68 -7.81 4.23 -9.27
C PRO A 68 -6.46 4.56 -9.92
N VAL A 69 -5.41 3.83 -9.53
CA VAL A 69 -4.04 4.02 -10.02
C VAL A 69 -3.83 3.33 -11.39
N ARG A 70 -4.55 2.24 -11.62
CA ARG A 70 -4.26 1.29 -12.73
C ARG A 70 -5.25 1.35 -13.90
N SER A 71 -6.41 1.98 -13.72
CA SER A 71 -7.36 2.12 -14.83
C SER A 71 -7.03 3.37 -15.63
N GLU A 72 -7.21 3.31 -16.95
CA GLU A 72 -6.97 4.44 -17.85
C GLU A 72 -7.75 5.67 -17.39
N GLU A 73 -8.99 5.50 -16.97
CA GLU A 73 -9.85 6.59 -16.53
C GLU A 73 -9.41 7.17 -15.20
N GLY A 74 -8.88 6.34 -14.28
CA GLY A 74 -8.30 6.82 -13.03
C GLY A 74 -7.05 7.66 -13.27
N ARG A 75 -6.19 7.22 -14.19
CA ARG A 75 -5.02 7.98 -14.66
C ARG A 75 -5.42 9.32 -15.28
N ARG A 76 -6.50 9.34 -16.07
CA ARG A 76 -7.07 10.59 -16.61
C ARG A 76 -7.63 11.53 -15.55
N ILE A 77 -8.08 11.04 -14.40
CA ILE A 77 -8.43 11.91 -13.27
C ILE A 77 -7.17 12.52 -12.64
N ARG A 78 -6.08 11.75 -12.53
CA ARG A 78 -4.80 12.23 -11.97
C ARG A 78 -4.14 13.31 -12.81
N THR A 79 -4.33 13.33 -14.13
CA THR A 79 -3.82 14.42 -14.99
C THR A 79 -4.46 15.77 -14.71
N ALA A 80 -5.62 15.82 -14.03
CA ALA A 80 -6.28 17.06 -13.62
C ALA A 80 -5.63 17.73 -12.40
N PHE A 81 -4.74 17.03 -11.70
CA PHE A 81 -3.97 17.57 -10.57
C PHE A 81 -2.64 18.08 -11.10
N ILE A 82 -2.56 19.38 -11.38
CA ILE A 82 -1.43 20.02 -12.08
C ILE A 82 -0.56 20.84 -11.13
N ALA A 83 0.72 21.00 -11.49
CA ALA A 83 1.58 22.02 -10.89
C ALA A 83 1.23 23.40 -11.47
N PRO A 84 1.36 24.50 -10.69
CA PRO A 84 1.28 25.84 -11.23
C PRO A 84 2.49 26.17 -12.11
N GLN A 85 2.41 27.28 -12.86
CA GLN A 85 3.50 27.72 -13.72
C GLN A 85 4.80 27.97 -12.92
N GLY A 86 5.94 27.49 -13.44
CA GLY A 86 7.25 27.59 -12.77
C GLY A 86 7.46 26.60 -11.63
N CYS A 87 6.55 25.62 -11.49
CA CYS A 87 6.64 24.53 -10.54
C CYS A 87 6.44 23.18 -11.24
N SER A 88 6.90 22.14 -10.57
CA SER A 88 6.69 20.74 -10.92
C SER A 88 6.07 20.00 -9.73
N LEU A 89 5.31 18.93 -10.00
CA LEU A 89 4.93 17.99 -8.95
C LEU A 89 6.05 16.96 -8.81
N VAL A 90 6.46 16.72 -7.57
CA VAL A 90 7.41 15.66 -7.20
C VAL A 90 6.66 14.66 -6.34
N SER A 91 6.59 13.42 -6.81
CA SER A 91 6.03 12.30 -6.08
C SER A 91 7.16 11.44 -5.54
N ALA A 92 7.07 11.04 -4.27
CA ALA A 92 7.97 10.07 -3.67
C ALA A 92 7.18 8.97 -2.96
N ASP A 93 7.33 7.73 -3.40
CA ASP A 93 6.59 6.56 -2.91
C ASP A 93 7.53 5.50 -2.33
N TYR A 94 7.14 4.88 -1.21
CA TYR A 94 7.96 3.82 -0.64
C TYR A 94 7.82 2.51 -1.43
N SER A 95 8.93 2.05 -2.00
CA SER A 95 8.97 0.80 -2.75
C SER A 95 8.84 -0.41 -1.83
N GLN A 96 7.69 -1.07 -1.91
CA GLN A 96 7.37 -2.34 -1.23
C GLN A 96 7.47 -2.27 0.30
N ILE A 97 7.04 -1.14 0.90
CA ILE A 97 7.16 -0.90 2.34
C ILE A 97 6.57 -2.00 3.21
N GLU A 98 5.41 -2.55 2.84
CA GLU A 98 4.71 -3.57 3.62
C GLU A 98 5.52 -4.87 3.73
N LEU A 99 6.16 -5.30 2.64
CA LEU A 99 7.02 -6.49 2.64
C LEU A 99 8.33 -6.26 3.39
N ARG A 100 8.89 -5.04 3.31
CA ARG A 100 10.08 -4.66 4.08
C ARG A 100 9.79 -4.66 5.58
N ILE A 101 8.61 -4.17 5.98
CA ILE A 101 8.14 -4.25 7.36
C ILE A 101 7.95 -5.70 7.78
N MET A 102 7.34 -6.55 6.93
CA MET A 102 7.20 -7.98 7.24
C MET A 102 8.58 -8.63 7.46
N ALA A 103 9.58 -8.34 6.60
CA ALA A 103 10.93 -8.85 6.77
C ALA A 103 11.55 -8.42 8.10
N HIS A 104 11.35 -7.16 8.49
CA HIS A 104 11.81 -6.63 9.78
C HIS A 104 11.10 -7.27 10.97
N LEU A 105 9.76 -7.30 10.99
CA LEU A 105 8.96 -7.81 12.11
C LEU A 105 9.10 -9.32 12.30
N SER A 106 9.27 -10.07 11.21
CA SER A 106 9.42 -11.53 11.25
C SER A 106 10.84 -12.00 11.50
N GLU A 107 11.82 -11.11 11.31
CA GLU A 107 13.25 -11.42 11.30
C GLU A 107 13.57 -12.67 10.45
N ASP A 108 12.79 -12.90 9.39
CA ASP A 108 12.97 -14.06 8.54
C ASP A 108 14.26 -13.90 7.73
N LYS A 109 15.28 -14.68 8.07
CA LYS A 109 16.62 -14.61 7.46
C LYS A 109 16.57 -14.60 5.94
N ARG A 110 15.74 -15.45 5.35
CA ARG A 110 15.64 -15.58 3.90
C ARG A 110 15.01 -14.35 3.27
N LEU A 111 13.94 -13.82 3.88
CA LEU A 111 13.29 -12.61 3.40
C LEU A 111 14.19 -11.37 3.56
N LEU A 112 14.94 -11.29 4.66
CA LEU A 112 15.97 -10.27 4.88
C LEU A 112 17.07 -10.35 3.80
N GLU A 113 17.63 -11.54 3.57
CA GLU A 113 18.65 -11.79 2.54
C GLU A 113 18.15 -11.39 1.14
N ALA A 114 16.93 -11.78 0.78
CA ALA A 114 16.33 -11.42 -0.51
C ALA A 114 16.29 -9.90 -0.71
N PHE A 115 15.89 -9.13 0.32
CA PHE A 115 15.89 -7.66 0.23
C PHE A 115 17.29 -7.06 0.16
N LEU A 116 18.26 -7.61 0.90
CA LEU A 116 19.64 -7.14 0.91
C LEU A 116 20.35 -7.41 -0.43
N GLN A 117 19.97 -8.48 -1.12
CA GLN A 117 20.51 -8.84 -2.44
C GLN A 117 19.73 -8.21 -3.61
N GLY A 118 18.67 -7.45 -3.33
CA GLY A 118 17.84 -6.85 -4.37
C GLY A 118 17.00 -7.88 -5.17
N GLU A 119 16.74 -9.04 -4.59
CA GLU A 119 15.89 -10.06 -5.21
C GLU A 119 14.43 -9.61 -5.28
N ASP A 120 13.76 -9.96 -6.37
CA ASP A 120 12.33 -9.78 -6.51
C ASP A 120 11.58 -10.96 -5.89
N VAL A 121 11.18 -10.80 -4.62
CA VAL A 121 10.43 -11.82 -3.86
C VAL A 121 9.17 -12.27 -4.61
N HIS A 122 8.50 -11.36 -5.33
CA HIS A 122 7.31 -11.73 -6.10
C HIS A 122 7.64 -12.61 -7.31
N ARG A 123 8.76 -12.35 -8.01
CA ARG A 123 9.21 -13.24 -9.09
C ARG A 123 9.67 -14.59 -8.55
N ALA A 124 10.38 -14.62 -7.42
CA ALA A 124 10.75 -15.88 -6.78
C ALA A 124 9.52 -16.72 -6.41
N THR A 125 8.48 -16.10 -5.85
CA THR A 125 7.20 -16.76 -5.58
C THR A 125 6.47 -17.19 -6.86
N ALA A 126 6.47 -16.35 -7.90
CA ALA A 126 5.84 -16.69 -9.17
C ALA A 126 6.50 -17.90 -9.83
N ALA A 127 7.84 -17.94 -9.86
CA ALA A 127 8.62 -19.05 -10.37
C ALA A 127 8.17 -20.39 -9.75
N GLU A 128 7.97 -20.40 -8.43
CA GLU A 128 7.48 -21.57 -7.72
C GLU A 128 6.01 -21.91 -8.03
N ILE A 129 5.11 -20.92 -8.09
CA ILE A 129 3.68 -21.12 -8.41
C ILE A 129 3.51 -21.70 -9.81
N PHE A 130 4.22 -21.14 -10.79
CA PHE A 130 4.04 -21.47 -12.21
C PHE A 130 5.01 -22.55 -12.70
N GLY A 131 5.90 -23.04 -11.84
CA GLY A 131 6.87 -24.09 -12.20
C GLY A 131 7.89 -23.65 -13.25
N VAL A 132 8.28 -22.37 -13.24
CA VAL A 132 9.23 -21.76 -14.17
C VAL A 132 10.42 -21.18 -13.42
N THR A 133 11.50 -20.82 -14.12
CA THR A 133 12.61 -20.09 -13.50
C THR A 133 12.23 -18.62 -13.23
N PRO A 134 12.85 -17.95 -12.24
CA PRO A 134 12.59 -16.53 -11.98
C PRO A 134 12.78 -15.61 -13.20
N LEU A 135 13.66 -15.98 -14.13
CA LEU A 135 13.92 -15.23 -15.36
C LEU A 135 12.77 -15.34 -16.36
N GLU A 136 12.09 -16.49 -16.41
CA GLU A 136 10.95 -16.76 -17.30
C GLU A 136 9.63 -16.17 -16.77
N VAL A 137 9.62 -15.67 -15.52
CA VAL A 137 8.44 -15.04 -14.93
C VAL A 137 8.10 -13.76 -15.69
N GLY A 138 6.95 -13.79 -16.37
CA GLY A 138 6.36 -12.62 -17.03
C GLY A 138 5.66 -11.65 -16.07
N PRO A 139 5.28 -10.44 -16.54
CA PRO A 139 4.62 -9.43 -15.71
C PRO A 139 3.30 -9.91 -15.07
N ASP A 140 2.53 -10.72 -15.79
CA ASP A 140 1.24 -11.23 -15.33
C ASP A 140 1.39 -12.26 -14.21
N GLN A 141 2.33 -13.20 -14.37
CA GLN A 141 2.68 -14.18 -13.35
C GLN A 141 3.19 -13.50 -12.08
N ARG A 142 4.08 -12.52 -12.23
CA ARG A 142 4.58 -11.70 -11.11
C ARG A 142 3.43 -10.98 -10.38
N ARG A 143 2.46 -10.44 -11.11
CA ARG A 143 1.29 -9.74 -10.55
C ARG A 143 0.38 -10.66 -9.75
N VAL A 144 0.14 -11.87 -10.23
CA VAL A 144 -0.60 -12.90 -9.49
C VAL A 144 0.15 -13.25 -8.19
N ALA A 145 1.45 -13.53 -8.28
CA ALA A 145 2.29 -13.83 -7.13
C ALA A 145 2.39 -12.69 -6.11
N LYS A 146 2.39 -11.43 -6.57
CA LYS A 146 2.29 -10.25 -5.70
C LYS A 146 1.03 -10.29 -4.85
N THR A 147 -0.11 -10.55 -5.48
CA THR A 147 -1.41 -10.60 -4.79
C THR A 147 -1.46 -11.76 -3.80
N ILE A 148 -0.85 -12.90 -4.14
CA ILE A 148 -0.75 -14.07 -3.26
C ILE A 148 0.17 -13.80 -2.08
N ASN A 149 1.36 -13.26 -2.31
CA ASN A 149 2.30 -12.88 -1.25
C ASN A 149 1.61 -12.00 -0.21
N PHE A 150 0.95 -10.93 -0.66
CA PHE A 150 0.18 -10.08 0.25
C PHE A 150 -0.94 -10.85 0.94
N GLY A 151 -1.68 -11.67 0.21
CA GLY A 151 -2.68 -12.56 0.80
C GLY A 151 -2.13 -13.38 1.96
N LEU A 152 -1.03 -14.11 1.73
CA LEU A 152 -0.42 -15.02 2.71
C LEU A 152 0.15 -14.27 3.92
N ILE A 153 0.88 -13.19 3.66
CA ILE A 153 1.41 -12.26 4.68
C ILE A 153 0.25 -11.70 5.52
N TYR A 154 -0.93 -11.53 4.90
CA TYR A 154 -2.13 -11.04 5.55
C TYR A 154 -3.08 -12.12 6.13
N GLY A 155 -2.60 -13.35 6.27
CA GLY A 155 -3.38 -14.43 6.86
C GLY A 155 -4.53 -14.95 5.97
N MET A 156 -4.37 -14.88 4.64
CA MET A 156 -5.25 -15.56 3.70
C MET A 156 -5.29 -17.06 3.99
N SER A 157 -6.50 -17.61 4.05
CA SER A 157 -6.70 -19.05 4.27
C SER A 157 -6.50 -19.83 2.97
N ALA A 158 -6.27 -21.15 3.08
CA ALA A 158 -6.23 -22.05 1.93
C ALA A 158 -7.50 -21.95 1.06
N PHE A 159 -8.67 -21.70 1.65
CA PHE A 159 -9.90 -21.46 0.91
C PHE A 159 -9.83 -20.16 0.07
N GLY A 160 -9.33 -19.08 0.66
CA GLY A 160 -9.16 -17.80 -0.06
C GLY A 160 -8.15 -17.93 -1.21
N LEU A 161 -7.03 -18.61 -0.96
CA LEU A 161 -6.01 -18.87 -1.96
C LEU A 161 -6.53 -19.76 -3.09
N ALA A 162 -7.19 -20.87 -2.77
CA ALA A 162 -7.80 -21.79 -3.73
C ALA A 162 -8.75 -21.05 -4.67
N ARG A 163 -9.62 -20.19 -4.13
CA ARG A 163 -10.55 -19.38 -4.94
C ARG A 163 -9.82 -18.40 -5.86
N GLN A 164 -8.73 -17.81 -5.39
CA GLN A 164 -7.98 -16.82 -6.16
C GLN A 164 -7.13 -17.45 -7.28
N LEU A 165 -6.62 -18.67 -7.05
CA LEU A 165 -5.82 -19.42 -8.01
C LEU A 165 -6.61 -20.41 -8.88
N GLY A 166 -7.89 -20.63 -8.57
CA GLY A 166 -8.68 -21.67 -9.23
C GLY A 166 -8.19 -23.09 -8.93
N LEU A 167 -7.60 -23.31 -7.74
CA LEU A 167 -7.03 -24.59 -7.32
C LEU A 167 -7.97 -25.35 -6.38
N GLU A 168 -7.74 -26.65 -6.23
CA GLU A 168 -8.31 -27.41 -5.12
C GLU A 168 -7.77 -26.90 -3.77
N ARG A 169 -8.61 -27.01 -2.72
CA ARG A 169 -8.23 -26.57 -1.37
C ARG A 169 -7.00 -27.31 -0.83
N SER A 170 -6.85 -28.59 -1.13
CA SER A 170 -5.70 -29.42 -0.76
C SER A 170 -4.41 -28.87 -1.37
N ALA A 171 -4.41 -28.59 -2.68
CA ALA A 171 -3.27 -28.00 -3.38
C ALA A 171 -2.91 -26.61 -2.83
N ALA A 172 -3.90 -25.76 -2.56
CA ALA A 172 -3.68 -24.46 -1.94
C ALA A 172 -3.07 -24.59 -0.53
N GLN A 173 -3.51 -25.57 0.26
CA GLN A 173 -2.94 -25.85 1.59
C GLN A 173 -1.47 -26.28 1.51
N THR A 174 -1.14 -27.23 0.63
CA THR A 174 0.25 -27.64 0.39
C THR A 174 1.13 -26.48 -0.06
N TYR A 175 0.60 -25.57 -0.88
CA TYR A 175 1.31 -24.38 -1.29
C TYR A 175 1.62 -23.45 -0.11
N ILE A 176 0.63 -23.21 0.76
CA ILE A 176 0.81 -22.41 1.99
C ILE A 176 1.89 -23.02 2.88
N GLU A 177 1.88 -24.34 3.05
CA GLU A 177 2.88 -25.06 3.84
C GLU A 177 4.28 -24.91 3.28
N ARG A 178 4.46 -25.04 1.96
CA ARG A 178 5.76 -24.81 1.30
C ARG A 178 6.24 -23.38 1.47
N TYR A 179 5.34 -22.41 1.29
CA TYR A 179 5.64 -20.99 1.48
C TYR A 179 6.17 -20.70 2.90
N PHE A 180 5.49 -21.22 3.92
CA PHE A 180 5.91 -21.02 5.31
C PHE A 180 7.10 -21.89 5.72
N ALA A 181 7.34 -23.02 5.07
CA ALA A 181 8.60 -23.76 5.21
C ALA A 181 9.78 -22.97 4.62
N ARG A 182 9.54 -22.19 3.56
CA ARG A 182 10.52 -21.31 2.93
C ARG A 182 10.81 -20.05 3.75
N TYR A 183 9.78 -19.49 4.37
CA TYR A 183 9.83 -18.29 5.22
C TYR A 183 9.35 -18.59 6.65
N PRO A 184 10.09 -19.41 7.43
CA PRO A 184 9.64 -19.87 8.74
C PRO A 184 9.52 -18.74 9.78
N GLY A 185 10.26 -17.65 9.63
CA GLY A 185 10.13 -16.46 10.48
C GLY A 185 8.78 -15.78 10.33
N VAL A 186 8.25 -15.72 9.10
CA VAL A 186 6.92 -15.17 8.83
C VAL A 186 5.85 -15.99 9.55
N ALA A 187 5.92 -17.31 9.47
CA ALA A 187 4.98 -18.20 10.16
C ALA A 187 5.02 -18.02 11.69
N ARG A 188 6.22 -17.93 12.27
CA ARG A 188 6.39 -17.67 13.71
C ARG A 188 5.80 -16.32 14.12
N TYR A 189 6.07 -15.26 13.35
CA TYR A 189 5.52 -13.94 13.60
C TYR A 189 3.98 -13.96 13.58
N MET A 190 3.38 -14.60 12.59
CA MET A 190 1.92 -14.69 12.48
C MET A 190 1.30 -15.39 13.70
N GLU A 191 1.92 -16.47 14.19
CA GLU A 191 1.44 -17.16 15.38
C GLU A 191 1.63 -16.32 16.65
N ALA A 192 2.80 -15.69 16.81
CA ALA A 192 3.08 -14.81 17.94
C ALA A 192 2.12 -13.62 17.99
N ALA A 193 1.78 -13.02 16.84
CA ALA A 193 0.81 -11.93 16.75
C ALA A 193 -0.60 -12.37 17.16
N ARG A 194 -1.04 -13.56 16.72
CA ARG A 194 -2.33 -14.15 17.15
C ARG A 194 -2.34 -14.39 18.65
N GLU A 195 -1.29 -14.98 19.20
CA GLU A 195 -1.22 -15.31 20.60
C GLU A 195 -1.17 -14.05 21.49
N THR A 196 -0.37 -13.06 21.10
CA THR A 196 -0.32 -11.74 21.78
C THR A 196 -1.70 -11.09 21.82
N ALA A 197 -2.42 -11.09 20.68
CA ALA A 197 -3.77 -10.56 20.62
C ALA A 197 -4.74 -11.34 21.53
N ARG A 198 -4.65 -12.68 21.60
CA ARG A 198 -5.49 -13.50 22.48
C ARG A 198 -5.21 -13.23 23.97
N GLN A 199 -3.94 -13.08 24.33
CA GLN A 199 -3.52 -12.88 25.72
C GLN A 199 -3.89 -11.48 26.21
N GLN A 200 -3.49 -10.43 25.47
CA GLN A 200 -3.56 -9.05 25.93
C GLN A 200 -4.75 -8.26 25.36
N GLY A 201 -5.37 -8.75 24.28
CA GLY A 201 -6.48 -8.07 23.61
C GLY A 201 -6.06 -7.03 22.56
N TYR A 202 -4.76 -6.81 22.37
CA TYR A 202 -4.21 -5.87 21.40
C TYR A 202 -2.88 -6.35 20.81
N VAL A 203 -2.44 -5.69 19.73
CA VAL A 203 -1.08 -5.80 19.17
C VAL A 203 -0.47 -4.41 19.02
N GLU A 204 0.85 -4.34 18.86
CA GLU A 204 1.59 -3.10 18.71
C GLU A 204 2.29 -3.00 17.35
N THR A 205 2.45 -1.78 16.83
CA THR A 205 3.37 -1.49 15.72
C THR A 205 4.82 -1.45 16.22
N ALA A 206 5.78 -1.38 15.30
CA ALA A 206 7.20 -1.23 15.66
C ALA A 206 7.50 0.06 16.48
N PHE A 207 6.55 1.01 16.50
CA PHE A 207 6.67 2.29 17.22
C PHE A 207 5.73 2.37 18.45
N GLY A 208 5.14 1.25 18.85
CA GLY A 208 4.31 1.17 20.08
C GLY A 208 2.85 1.63 19.91
N ARG A 209 2.36 1.87 18.69
CA ARG A 209 0.92 2.10 18.47
C ARG A 209 0.14 0.84 18.77
N ARG A 210 -0.83 0.90 19.68
CA ARG A 210 -1.71 -0.21 20.03
C ARG A 210 -2.96 -0.29 19.16
N LEU A 211 -3.31 -1.50 18.73
CA LEU A 211 -4.59 -1.79 18.07
C LEU A 211 -5.33 -2.88 18.84
N TRP A 212 -6.53 -2.56 19.30
CA TRP A 212 -7.36 -3.45 20.11
C TRP A 212 -8.30 -4.31 19.26
N PHE A 213 -8.50 -5.56 19.67
CA PHE A 213 -9.36 -6.53 18.98
C PHE A 213 -10.42 -7.10 19.93
N PRO A 214 -11.58 -6.42 20.09
CA PRO A 214 -12.65 -6.87 20.98
C PRO A 214 -13.15 -8.28 20.65
N ASP A 215 -13.17 -8.63 19.35
CA ASP A 215 -13.65 -9.92 18.86
C ASP A 215 -12.60 -11.06 18.96
N ILE A 216 -11.39 -10.81 19.50
CA ILE A 216 -10.34 -11.83 19.57
C ILE A 216 -10.72 -13.04 20.46
N LYS A 217 -11.66 -12.82 21.40
CA LYS A 217 -12.23 -13.86 22.26
C LYS A 217 -13.70 -14.19 21.90
N ALA A 218 -14.17 -13.76 20.72
CA ALA A 218 -15.56 -14.00 20.32
C ALA A 218 -15.85 -15.51 20.24
N SER A 219 -17.02 -15.93 20.74
CA SER A 219 -17.49 -17.31 20.64
C SER A 219 -17.73 -17.73 19.19
N GLN A 220 -18.28 -16.83 18.37
CA GLN A 220 -18.51 -17.04 16.95
C GLN A 220 -17.17 -17.14 16.18
N ALA A 221 -16.90 -18.33 15.62
CA ALA A 221 -15.63 -18.64 14.95
C ALA A 221 -15.26 -17.64 13.84
N GLY A 222 -16.24 -17.21 13.02
CA GLY A 222 -15.98 -16.26 11.93
C GLY A 222 -15.51 -14.89 12.40
N ARG A 223 -16.08 -14.36 13.49
CA ARG A 223 -15.63 -13.08 14.09
C ARG A 223 -14.24 -13.22 14.69
N ARG A 224 -14.01 -14.30 15.44
CA ARG A 224 -12.69 -14.60 16.03
C ARG A 224 -11.59 -14.72 14.97
N GLN A 225 -11.82 -15.49 13.90
CA GLN A 225 -10.88 -15.62 12.79
C GLN A 225 -10.68 -14.30 12.01
N GLY A 226 -11.71 -13.45 11.95
CA GLY A 226 -11.58 -12.09 11.44
C GLY A 226 -10.62 -11.25 12.29
N ALA A 227 -10.80 -11.26 13.61
CA ALA A 227 -9.93 -10.56 14.56
C ALA A 227 -8.49 -11.10 14.54
N GLU A 228 -8.29 -12.42 14.46
CA GLU A 228 -6.95 -13.02 14.35
C GLU A 228 -6.22 -12.57 13.08
N ARG A 229 -6.90 -12.51 11.94
CA ARG A 229 -6.31 -11.96 10.69
C ARG A 229 -6.00 -10.48 10.83
N ALA A 230 -6.90 -9.71 11.44
CA ALA A 230 -6.66 -8.29 11.69
C ALA A 230 -5.44 -8.07 12.61
N ALA A 231 -5.24 -8.92 13.62
CA ALA A 231 -4.10 -8.88 14.52
C ALA A 231 -2.75 -9.14 13.83
N ILE A 232 -2.71 -9.97 12.79
CA ILE A 232 -1.51 -10.19 11.97
C ILE A 232 -1.22 -8.96 11.11
N ASN A 233 -2.27 -8.34 10.54
CA ASN A 233 -2.16 -7.29 9.52
C ASN A 233 -1.88 -5.91 10.13
N ALA A 234 -2.47 -5.67 11.29
CA ALA A 234 -2.44 -4.39 11.99
C ALA A 234 -1.03 -3.86 12.28
N PRO A 235 -0.07 -4.65 12.82
CA PRO A 235 1.28 -4.16 13.06
C PRO A 235 1.96 -3.71 11.78
N MET A 236 1.80 -4.42 10.66
CA MET A 236 2.41 -4.06 9.39
C MET A 236 1.84 -2.76 8.83
N GLN A 237 0.51 -2.69 8.71
CA GLN A 237 -0.16 -1.51 8.17
C GLN A 237 0.03 -0.29 9.06
N GLY A 238 0.03 -0.48 10.38
CA GLY A 238 0.27 0.59 11.34
C GLY A 238 1.72 1.06 11.36
N THR A 239 2.69 0.15 11.24
CA THR A 239 4.10 0.53 11.10
C THR A 239 4.33 1.33 9.82
N ALA A 240 3.68 0.97 8.70
CA ALA A 240 3.73 1.78 7.47
C ALA A 240 3.11 3.17 7.69
N ALA A 241 2.00 3.25 8.43
CA ALA A 241 1.37 4.52 8.78
C ALA A 241 2.24 5.39 9.69
N ASP A 242 2.96 4.78 10.61
CA ASP A 242 3.90 5.47 11.49
C ASP A 242 5.10 6.00 10.69
N LEU A 243 5.65 5.19 9.77
CA LEU A 243 6.77 5.57 8.89
C LEU A 243 6.42 6.75 7.98
N ILE A 244 5.26 6.73 7.32
CA ILE A 244 4.89 7.84 6.43
C ILE A 244 4.66 9.13 7.22
N LYS A 245 4.13 9.05 8.45
CA LYS A 245 3.98 10.23 9.33
C LYS A 245 5.31 10.78 9.80
N LEU A 246 6.26 9.92 10.18
CA LEU A 246 7.62 10.34 10.51
C LEU A 246 8.29 11.01 9.30
N ALA A 247 8.09 10.46 8.10
CA ALA A 247 8.59 11.06 6.85
C ALA A 247 7.98 12.43 6.59
N MET A 248 6.67 12.60 6.76
CA MET A 248 6.01 13.90 6.65
C MET A 248 6.62 14.94 7.61
N ILE A 249 6.86 14.56 8.87
CA ILE A 249 7.49 15.44 9.87
C ILE A 249 8.93 15.79 9.46
N ALA A 250 9.71 14.81 9.02
CA ALA A 250 11.10 15.01 8.60
C ALA A 250 11.20 15.94 7.38
N VAL A 251 10.34 15.72 6.38
CA VAL A 251 10.24 16.54 5.17
C VAL A 251 9.80 17.95 5.51
N GLN A 252 8.71 18.11 6.28
CA GLN A 252 8.22 19.43 6.68
C GLN A 252 9.27 20.22 7.46
N GLY A 253 9.90 19.60 8.45
CA GLY A 253 10.95 20.26 9.22
C GLY A 253 12.17 20.62 8.37
N TRP A 254 12.49 19.86 7.32
CA TRP A 254 13.56 20.20 6.38
C TRP A 254 13.19 21.40 5.51
N LEU A 255 11.99 21.41 4.93
CA LEU A 255 11.47 22.54 4.13
C LEU A 255 11.54 23.85 4.92
N GLU A 256 11.11 23.83 6.19
CA GLU A 256 11.13 25.00 7.06
C GLU A 256 12.54 25.47 7.43
N ARG A 257 13.45 24.54 7.75
CA ARG A 257 14.84 24.88 8.12
C ARG A 257 15.62 25.49 6.96
N GLU A 258 15.49 24.91 5.77
CA GLU A 258 16.14 25.40 4.56
C GLU A 258 15.40 26.58 3.92
N LYS A 259 14.22 26.95 4.46
CA LYS A 259 13.35 28.03 3.97
C LYS A 259 12.98 27.87 2.50
N LEU A 260 12.68 26.63 2.10
CA LEU A 260 12.26 26.30 0.74
C LEU A 260 10.82 26.75 0.50
N ALA A 261 10.52 27.16 -0.73
CA ALA A 261 9.17 27.49 -1.18
C ALA A 261 8.38 26.24 -1.59
N SER A 262 9.05 25.09 -1.75
CA SER A 262 8.42 23.79 -1.94
C SER A 262 7.42 23.45 -0.84
N THR A 263 6.27 22.87 -1.22
CA THR A 263 5.17 22.59 -0.29
C THR A 263 4.74 21.12 -0.38
N LEU A 264 4.62 20.45 0.77
CA LEU A 264 3.96 19.14 0.85
C LEU A 264 2.45 19.31 0.68
N ILE A 265 1.92 18.87 -0.46
CA ILE A 265 0.51 19.12 -0.83
C ILE A 265 -0.41 17.93 -0.56
N LEU A 266 0.08 16.70 -0.66
CA LEU A 266 -0.73 15.49 -0.51
C LEU A 266 0.05 14.32 0.09
N GLN A 267 -0.69 13.47 0.80
CA GLN A 267 -0.27 12.15 1.24
C GLN A 267 -1.28 11.14 0.72
N VAL A 268 -0.83 10.14 -0.04
CA VAL A 268 -1.70 9.11 -0.63
C VAL A 268 -1.05 7.75 -0.45
N HIS A 269 -1.68 6.85 0.31
CA HIS A 269 -1.10 5.54 0.63
C HIS A 269 0.29 5.63 1.31
N ASP A 270 1.35 5.30 0.59
CA ASP A 270 2.77 5.34 0.96
C ASP A 270 3.56 6.44 0.21
N GLU A 271 2.84 7.29 -0.51
CA GLU A 271 3.33 8.37 -1.36
C GLU A 271 3.18 9.74 -0.69
N LEU A 272 4.23 10.58 -0.82
CA LEU A 272 4.19 12.02 -0.55
C LEU A 272 4.30 12.78 -1.87
N ILE A 273 3.43 13.78 -2.06
CA ILE A 273 3.43 14.63 -3.24
C ILE A 273 3.72 16.06 -2.82
N LEU A 274 4.75 16.65 -3.43
CA LEU A 274 5.17 18.02 -3.23
C LEU A 274 4.92 18.85 -4.50
N GLU A 275 4.54 20.10 -4.30
CA GLU A 275 4.64 21.15 -5.32
C GLU A 275 5.99 21.85 -5.14
N VAL A 276 6.81 21.87 -6.19
CA VAL A 276 8.23 22.25 -6.09
C VAL A 276 8.55 23.29 -7.16
N PRO A 277 9.01 24.49 -6.80
CA PRO A 277 9.52 25.47 -7.75
C PRO A 277 10.69 24.89 -8.57
N ASP A 278 10.76 25.22 -9.86
CA ASP A 278 11.78 24.63 -10.75
C ASP A 278 13.22 24.90 -10.28
N ALA A 279 13.45 26.01 -9.58
CA ALA A 279 14.74 26.36 -8.97
C ALA A 279 15.17 25.41 -7.83
N GLU A 280 14.21 24.79 -7.12
CA GLU A 280 14.45 23.88 -5.99
C GLU A 280 14.42 22.41 -6.41
N LEU A 281 14.03 22.11 -7.65
CA LEU A 281 13.73 20.76 -8.12
C LEU A 281 14.90 19.78 -7.95
N ALA A 282 16.12 20.21 -8.28
CA ALA A 282 17.31 19.35 -8.15
C ALA A 282 17.58 18.97 -6.69
N GLN A 283 17.42 19.92 -5.77
CA GLN A 283 17.62 19.71 -4.34
C GLN A 283 16.53 18.80 -3.77
N VAL A 284 15.26 19.05 -4.08
CA VAL A 284 14.14 18.23 -3.59
C VAL A 284 14.25 16.79 -4.11
N ARG A 285 14.58 16.59 -5.39
CA ARG A 285 14.74 15.25 -5.97
C ARG A 285 15.84 14.43 -5.30
N LEU A 286 16.89 15.08 -4.81
CA LEU A 286 17.99 14.44 -4.08
C LEU A 286 17.62 14.14 -2.62
N GLU A 287 17.07 15.14 -1.92
CA GLU A 287 16.88 15.08 -0.46
C GLU A 287 15.61 14.36 -0.02
N LEU A 288 14.50 14.49 -0.77
CA LEU A 288 13.22 13.89 -0.41
C LEU A 288 13.30 12.37 -0.15
N PRO A 289 13.83 11.52 -1.06
CA PRO A 289 13.91 10.08 -0.80
C PRO A 289 14.86 9.76 0.36
N ARG A 290 15.90 10.56 0.56
CA ARG A 290 16.83 10.40 1.69
C ARG A 290 16.12 10.69 3.02
N LEU A 291 15.36 11.77 3.10
CA LEU A 291 14.59 12.14 4.29
C LEU A 291 13.56 11.07 4.63
N MET A 292 12.83 10.56 3.64
CA MET A 292 11.87 9.46 3.83
C MET A 292 12.57 8.20 4.35
N THR A 293 13.65 7.77 3.71
CA THR A 293 14.31 6.49 4.06
C THR A 293 15.12 6.54 5.36
N GLN A 294 15.49 7.72 5.86
CA GLN A 294 16.31 7.89 7.07
C GLN A 294 15.51 8.13 8.36
N VAL A 295 14.16 8.13 8.31
CA VAL A 295 13.34 8.37 9.50
C VAL A 295 13.43 7.29 10.58
N THR A 296 13.90 6.10 10.22
CA THR A 296 14.19 5.02 11.16
C THR A 296 15.22 4.07 10.58
N ARG A 297 15.68 3.11 11.39
CA ARG A 297 16.46 1.97 10.95
C ARG A 297 15.65 0.70 11.11
N LEU A 298 15.26 0.09 9.98
CA LEU A 298 14.73 -1.26 9.94
C LEU A 298 15.86 -2.26 9.62
N SER A 299 15.60 -3.55 9.81
CA SER A 299 16.54 -4.63 9.47
C SER A 299 16.81 -4.73 7.96
N VAL A 300 15.91 -4.17 7.13
CA VAL A 300 16.06 -4.01 5.69
C VAL A 300 16.03 -2.53 5.32
N PRO A 301 16.82 -2.07 4.34
CA PRO A 301 16.81 -0.67 3.96
C PRO A 301 15.43 -0.27 3.42
N LEU A 302 14.95 0.91 3.80
CA LEU A 302 13.82 1.53 3.11
C LEU A 302 14.28 2.06 1.75
N VAL A 303 13.38 2.04 0.77
CA VAL A 303 13.61 2.58 -0.57
C VAL A 303 12.43 3.47 -0.91
N ALA A 304 12.72 4.67 -1.40
CA ALA A 304 11.70 5.59 -1.93
C ALA A 304 12.04 5.89 -3.40
N GLU A 305 11.06 5.70 -4.28
CA GLU A 305 11.16 6.03 -5.71
C GLU A 305 10.60 7.43 -5.93
N VAL A 306 11.29 8.22 -6.77
CA VAL A 306 10.92 9.62 -7.02
C VAL A 306 10.59 9.80 -8.49
N GLY A 307 9.40 10.32 -8.75
CA GLY A 307 8.97 10.77 -10.07
C GLY A 307 8.65 12.27 -10.08
N VAL A 308 8.73 12.87 -11.27
CA VAL A 308 8.56 14.32 -11.46
C VAL A 308 7.74 14.55 -12.71
N GLY A 309 6.74 15.44 -12.63
CA GLY A 309 5.93 15.77 -13.78
C GLY A 309 5.10 17.04 -13.61
N PRO A 310 4.50 17.53 -14.71
CA PRO A 310 3.61 18.70 -14.69
C PRO A 310 2.25 18.41 -14.05
N ASN A 311 1.91 17.15 -13.84
CA ASN A 311 0.70 16.70 -13.19
C ASN A 311 0.94 15.40 -12.43
N TRP A 312 -0.02 14.99 -11.59
CA TRP A 312 0.16 13.86 -10.70
C TRP A 312 0.38 12.55 -11.45
N GLU A 313 -0.30 12.31 -12.57
CA GLU A 313 -0.07 11.10 -13.37
C GLU A 313 1.33 11.04 -13.98
N ALA A 314 1.90 12.18 -14.38
CA ALA A 314 3.25 12.22 -14.94
C ALA A 314 4.35 12.11 -13.88
N ALA A 315 4.05 12.50 -12.64
CA ALA A 315 4.96 12.37 -11.50
C ALA A 315 4.91 10.99 -10.84
N HIS A 316 3.82 10.24 -11.03
CA HIS A 316 3.58 8.92 -10.43
C HIS A 316 4.07 7.78 -11.34
#